data_AF-A0A6L4ZLN0-F1
#
_entry.id   AF-A0A6L4ZLN0-F1
#
_cell.length_a   1.000
_cell.length_b   1.000
_cell.length_c   1.000
_cell.angle_alpha   90.00
_cell.angle_beta   90.00
_cell.angle_gamma   90.00
#
_symmetry.space_group_name_H-M   'P 1'
#
loop_
_entity.id
_entity.type
_entity.pdbx_description
1 polymer ?
#
loop_
_entity_poly.entity_id
_entity_poly.type
_entity_poly.pdbx_seq_one_letter_code
_entity_poly.pdbx_strand_id
1 'polypeptide(L)' 'MNTITLHAHFDGQQIHLDEPFELKPNTKLIVMVVTDETIDEEQEDWRLLAHKSLASVYGEDEPEYPLDMVKELNPNYEKR' A
#
# COMPACT_ATOMS: atom_id res chain seq x y z
N MET A 1 -11.53 19.21 -19.49
CA MET A 1 -12.50 18.14 -19.16
C MET A 1 -12.64 18.12 -17.66
N ASN A 2 -13.86 18.18 -17.12
CA ASN A 2 -14.08 18.02 -15.69
C ASN A 2 -14.43 16.54 -15.44
N THR A 3 -13.56 15.82 -14.75
CA THR A 3 -13.75 14.40 -14.42
C THR A 3 -14.03 14.28 -12.94
N ILE A 4 -14.98 13.43 -12.58
CA ILE A 4 -15.24 13.01 -11.21
C ILE A 4 -14.99 11.51 -11.12
N THR A 5 -14.48 11.06 -9.99
CA THR A 5 -14.36 9.63 -9.69
C THR A 5 -15.59 9.23 -8.89
N LEU A 6 -16.32 8.23 -9.37
CA LEU A 6 -17.44 7.63 -8.66
C LEU A 6 -17.04 6.21 -8.28
N HIS A 7 -17.27 5.84 -7.03
CA HIS A 7 -17.05 4.48 -6.55
C HIS A 7 -18.22 3.59 -6.96
N ALA A 8 -17.90 2.37 -7.34
CA ALA A 8 -18.87 1.39 -7.82
C ALA A 8 -18.34 -0.02 -7.61
N HIS A 9 -19.26 -0.96 -7.45
CA HIS A 9 -18.96 -2.39 -7.43
C HIS A 9 -19.78 -3.14 -8.47
N PHE A 10 -19.27 -4.30 -8.90
CA PHE A 10 -20.03 -5.22 -9.71
C PHE A 10 -20.86 -6.14 -8.80
N ASP A 11 -22.18 -6.11 -8.93
CA ASP A 11 -23.10 -6.90 -8.10
C ASP A 11 -23.28 -8.35 -8.61
N GLY A 12 -22.55 -8.73 -9.66
CA GLY A 12 -22.68 -10.01 -10.37
C GLY A 12 -23.50 -9.93 -11.66
N GLN A 13 -24.23 -8.83 -11.89
CA GLN A 13 -25.02 -8.61 -13.09
C GLN A 13 -24.73 -7.27 -13.75
N GLN A 14 -24.52 -6.22 -12.97
CA GLN A 14 -24.31 -4.84 -13.43
C GLN A 14 -23.34 -4.08 -12.52
N ILE A 15 -22.83 -2.97 -13.03
CA ILE A 15 -22.03 -2.02 -12.25
C ILE A 15 -22.99 -1.14 -11.45
N HIS A 16 -22.91 -1.20 -10.13
CA HIS A 16 -23.72 -0.41 -9.22
C HIS A 16 -22.87 0.70 -8.60
N LEU A 17 -23.32 1.95 -8.71
CA LEU A 17 -22.67 3.06 -8.02
C LEU A 17 -22.89 2.93 -6.52
N ASP A 18 -21.84 3.12 -5.73
CA ASP A 18 -21.93 3.01 -4.26
C ASP A 18 -22.72 4.17 -3.67
N GLU A 19 -22.65 5.33 -4.33
CA GLU A 19 -23.34 6.56 -3.96
C GLU A 19 -24.31 6.98 -5.07
N PRO A 20 -25.50 7.51 -4.74
CA PRO A 20 -26.44 8.02 -5.73
C PRO A 20 -25.82 9.16 -6.56
N PHE A 21 -25.86 9.01 -7.89
CA PHE A 21 -25.40 10.03 -8.81
C PHE A 21 -26.31 10.10 -10.04
N GLU A 22 -26.76 11.30 -10.40
CA GLU A 22 -27.62 11.48 -11.58
C GLU A 22 -26.81 11.44 -12.88
N LEU A 23 -26.97 10.34 -13.63
CA LEU A 23 -26.40 10.19 -14.96
C LEU A 23 -27.44 10.55 -16.04
N LYS A 24 -27.13 11.56 -16.86
CA LYS A 24 -27.94 11.87 -18.04
C LYS A 24 -27.78 10.78 -19.10
N PRO A 25 -28.81 10.50 -19.91
CA PRO A 25 -28.68 9.59 -21.05
C PRO A 25 -27.50 9.99 -21.96
N ASN A 26 -26.72 8.99 -22.39
CA ASN A 26 -25.53 9.16 -23.24
C ASN A 26 -24.36 9.94 -22.60
N THR A 27 -24.31 10.04 -21.27
CA THR A 27 -23.11 10.51 -20.56
C THR A 27 -21.93 9.62 -20.93
N LYS A 28 -20.81 10.22 -21.37
CA LYS A 28 -19.57 9.48 -21.66
C LYS A 28 -18.92 9.07 -20.34
N LEU A 29 -18.66 7.77 -20.17
CA LEU A 29 -18.04 7.20 -18.98
C LEU A 29 -16.66 6.64 -19.33
N ILE A 30 -15.74 6.74 -18.37
CA ILE A 30 -14.46 6.01 -18.37
C ILE A 30 -14.60 4.97 -17.26
N VAL A 31 -14.48 3.69 -17.61
CA VAL A 31 -14.58 2.58 -16.67
C VAL A 31 -13.19 2.05 -16.37
N MET A 32 -12.82 2.06 -15.10
CA MET A 32 -11.60 1.44 -14.59
C MET A 32 -12.01 0.22 -13.77
N VAL A 33 -11.51 -0.96 -14.14
CA VAL A 33 -11.73 -2.20 -13.40
C VAL A 33 -10.52 -2.43 -12.52
N VAL A 34 -10.74 -2.50 -11.20
CA VAL A 34 -9.70 -2.86 -10.23
C VAL A 34 -9.74 -4.38 -10.08
N THR A 35 -8.65 -5.04 -10.46
CA THR A 35 -8.48 -6.50 -10.36
C THR A 35 -7.50 -6.82 -9.24
N ASP A 36 -7.81 -7.81 -8.41
CA ASP A 36 -6.91 -8.27 -7.34
C ASP A 36 -5.66 -8.98 -7.89
N GLU A 37 -5.73 -9.47 -9.14
CA GLU A 37 -4.69 -10.29 -9.78
C GLU A 37 -3.32 -9.61 -9.87
N THR A 38 -3.27 -8.28 -9.98
CA THR A 38 -1.99 -7.54 -10.02
C THR A 38 -1.49 -7.11 -8.65
N ILE A 39 -2.36 -7.10 -7.64
CA ILE A 39 -2.01 -6.67 -6.29
C ILE A 39 -1.38 -7.84 -5.52
N ASP A 40 -1.91 -9.05 -5.68
CA ASP A 40 -1.54 -10.17 -4.79
C ASP A 40 -0.12 -10.70 -5.06
N GLU A 41 0.28 -10.86 -6.33
CA GLU A 41 1.62 -11.37 -6.67
C GLU A 41 2.72 -10.36 -6.35
N GLU A 42 2.55 -9.10 -6.78
CA GLU A 42 3.56 -8.06 -6.52
C GLU A 42 3.65 -7.75 -5.03
N GLN A 43 2.53 -7.65 -4.31
CA GLN A 43 2.59 -7.45 -2.86
C GLN A 43 3.22 -8.62 -2.13
N GLU A 44 2.97 -9.86 -2.54
CA GLU A 44 3.59 -11.03 -1.93
C GLU A 44 5.11 -11.04 -2.16
N ASP A 45 5.56 -10.69 -3.38
CA ASP A 45 6.97 -10.55 -3.69
C ASP A 45 7.64 -9.46 -2.83
N TRP A 46 7.00 -8.29 -2.69
CA TRP A 46 7.48 -7.23 -1.79
C TRP A 46 7.50 -7.68 -0.33
N ARG A 47 6.47 -8.42 0.12
CA ARG A 47 6.39 -8.96 1.48
C ARG A 47 7.52 -9.94 1.75
N LEU A 48 7.78 -10.86 0.82
CA LEU A 48 8.87 -11.83 0.91
C LEU A 48 10.25 -11.14 0.93
N LEU A 49 10.45 -10.14 0.07
CA LEU A 49 11.68 -9.35 0.05
C LEU A 49 11.91 -8.61 1.38
N ALA A 50 10.88 -7.96 1.91
CA ALA A 50 10.94 -7.25 3.18
C ALA A 50 11.27 -8.21 4.33
N HIS A 51 10.60 -9.37 4.38
CA HIS A 51 10.83 -10.39 5.40
C HIS A 51 12.27 -10.93 5.34
N LYS A 52 12.76 -11.26 4.13
CA LYS A 52 14.14 -11.74 3.93
C LYS A 52 15.17 -10.69 4.37
N SER A 53 14.94 -9.43 4.01
CA SER A 53 15.83 -8.34 4.38
C SER A 53 15.86 -8.13 5.90
N LEU A 54 14.70 -8.16 6.54
CA LEU A 54 14.59 -8.06 8.00
C LEU A 54 15.30 -9.21 8.71
N ALA A 55 15.16 -10.44 8.22
CA ALA A 55 15.86 -11.59 8.80
C ALA A 55 17.39 -11.45 8.66
N SER A 56 17.87 -10.86 7.56
CA SER A 56 19.31 -10.71 7.32
C SER A 56 20.01 -9.70 8.22
N VAL A 57 19.29 -8.68 8.71
CA VAL A 57 19.88 -7.64 9.57
C VAL A 57 20.05 -8.05 11.03
N TYR A 58 19.42 -9.15 11.44
CA TYR A 58 19.58 -9.77 12.77
C TYR A 58 20.38 -11.09 12.71
N GLY A 59 21.18 -11.27 11.66
CA GLY A 59 22.02 -12.45 11.47
C GLY A 59 23.41 -12.30 12.09
N GLU A 60 24.23 -13.34 12.00
CA GLU A 60 25.62 -13.35 12.48
C GLU A 60 26.51 -12.25 11.85
N ASP A 61 26.11 -11.74 10.69
CA ASP A 61 26.79 -10.66 9.97
C ASP A 61 26.31 -9.24 10.38
N GLU A 62 25.47 -9.12 11.41
CA GLU A 62 25.04 -7.82 11.94
C GLU A 62 26.25 -7.02 12.45
N PRO A 63 26.50 -5.80 11.95
CA PRO A 63 27.60 -4.98 12.44
C PRO A 63 27.30 -4.47 13.85
N GLU A 64 28.31 -4.49 14.73
CA GLU A 64 28.22 -3.87 16.04
C GLU A 64 28.07 -2.34 15.90
N TYR A 65 27.13 -1.76 16.66
CA TYR A 65 26.89 -0.31 16.68
C TYR A 65 27.30 0.29 18.03
N PRO A 66 28.60 0.60 18.23
CA PRO A 66 29.10 1.11 19.49
C PRO A 66 28.59 2.53 19.79
N LEU A 67 28.60 2.89 21.09
CA LEU A 67 28.07 4.18 21.59
C LEU A 67 28.78 5.41 21.00
N ASP A 68 30.03 5.28 20.55
CA ASP A 68 30.79 6.35 19.92
C ASP A 68 30.30 6.68 18.49
N MET A 69 29.47 5.83 17.87
CA MET A 69 28.78 6.13 16.62
C MET A 69 27.57 7.06 16.81
N VAL A 70 27.14 7.31 18.05
CA VAL A 70 25.99 8.17 18.33
C VAL A 70 26.35 9.64 18.07
N LYS A 71 25.73 10.23 17.05
CA LYS A 71 25.95 11.65 16.68
C LYS A 71 25.36 12.63 17.68
N GLU A 72 24.20 12.31 18.23
CA GLU A 72 23.51 13.12 19.22
C GLU A 72 22.79 12.19 20.21
N LEU A 73 22.98 12.44 21.50
CA LEU A 73 22.35 11.64 22.55
C LEU A 73 20.88 12.02 22.67
N ASN A 74 19.99 11.03 22.55
CA ASN A 74 18.57 11.23 22.83
C ASN A 74 18.34 11.29 24.36
N PRO A 75 17.98 12.45 24.94
CA PRO A 75 17.80 12.60 26.39
C PRO A 75 16.59 11.83 26.93
N ASN A 76 15.67 11.41 26.05
CA ASN A 76 14.48 10.63 26.40
C ASN A 76 14.67 9.12 26.20
N TYR A 77 15.88 8.65 25.87
CA TYR A 77 16.15 7.22 25.74
C TYR A 77 16.21 6.59 27.14
N GLU A 78 15.17 5.85 27.52
CA GLU A 78 15.16 5.12 28.80
C GLU A 78 16.24 4.04 28.80
N LYS A 79 17.34 4.31 29.51
CA LYS A 79 18.28 3.25 29.93
C LYS A 79 17.63 2.46 31.06
N ARG A 80 16.97 1.36 30.71
CA ARG A 80 16.63 0.32 31.69
C ARG A 80 17.86 -0.50 32.04
#